data_AF-A0A920TMC9-F1
#
_entry.id   AF-A0A920TMC9-F1
#
_cell.length_a   1.000
_cell.length_b   1.000
_cell.length_c   1.000
_cell.angle_alpha   90.00
_cell.angle_beta   90.00
_cell.angle_gamma   90.00
#
_symmetry.space_group_name_H-M   'P 1'
#
loop_
_entity.id
_entity.type
_entity.pdbx_description
1 polymer ?
#
loop_
_entity_poly.entity_id
_entity_poly.type
_entity_poly.pdbx_seq_one_letter_code
_entity_poly.pdbx_strand_id
1 'polypeptide(L)'
;MLSILPEEIHKLPNKPYVFLIVGVNGPGKTTTAAKLANYYKSMGRSVILVGADTYRAAALEQLKIWSSRIGVRLVRANLQRIHQPYL
;
A
#
# COMPACT_ATOMS: atom_id res chain seq x y z
N MET A 1 1.29 0.32 -18.65
CA MET A 1 1.35 -0.03 -17.20
C MET A 1 0.07 0.43 -16.49
N LEU A 2 -1.08 -0.10 -16.92
CA LEU A 2 -2.42 0.04 -16.31
C LEU A 2 -3.32 -1.16 -16.69
N SER A 3 -2.76 -2.20 -17.32
CA SER A 3 -3.47 -3.35 -17.93
C SER A 3 -3.62 -4.56 -17.00
N ILE A 4 -3.36 -4.39 -15.70
CA ILE A 4 -3.53 -5.43 -14.68
C ILE A 4 -4.72 -5.16 -13.76
N LEU A 5 -5.42 -4.05 -13.99
CA LEU A 5 -6.69 -3.82 -13.32
C LEU A 5 -7.77 -4.52 -14.14
N PRO A 6 -8.55 -5.45 -13.55
CA PRO A 6 -9.62 -6.13 -14.28
C PRO A 6 -10.58 -5.08 -14.85
N GLU A 7 -10.98 -5.24 -16.11
CA GLU A 7 -11.83 -4.28 -16.84
C GLU A 7 -13.19 -4.05 -16.17
N GLU A 8 -13.59 -4.90 -15.22
CA GLU A 8 -14.85 -4.81 -14.47
C GLU A 8 -14.70 -4.31 -13.02
N ILE A 9 -14.04 -3.17 -12.79
CA ILE A 9 -14.09 -2.50 -11.46
C ILE A 9 -15.50 -1.93 -11.16
N HIS A 10 -16.38 -1.89 -12.17
CA HIS A 10 -17.70 -1.23 -12.06
C HIS A 10 -18.69 -1.88 -11.08
N LYS A 11 -18.46 -3.13 -10.64
CA LYS A 11 -19.24 -3.78 -9.57
C LYS A 11 -18.36 -4.66 -8.70
N LEU A 12 -17.38 -4.06 -8.01
CA LEU A 12 -16.73 -4.83 -6.95
C LEU A 12 -17.81 -5.15 -5.87
N PRO A 13 -18.03 -6.41 -5.47
CA PRO A 13 -19.29 -6.81 -4.85
C PRO A 13 -19.45 -6.37 -3.38
N ASN A 14 -18.36 -6.15 -2.63
CA ASN A 14 -18.42 -5.85 -1.18
C ASN A 14 -17.30 -4.91 -0.70
N LYS A 15 -17.63 -3.92 0.14
CA LYS A 15 -16.65 -3.05 0.81
C LYS A 15 -16.19 -3.67 2.14
N PRO A 16 -14.90 -3.54 2.53
CA PRO A 16 -13.83 -2.86 1.80
C PRO A 16 -13.24 -3.72 0.66
N TYR A 17 -12.77 -3.05 -0.41
CA TYR A 17 -12.00 -3.72 -1.46
C TYR A 17 -10.53 -3.77 -1.09
N VAL A 18 -9.92 -4.94 -1.27
CA VAL A 18 -8.53 -5.19 -0.87
C VAL A 18 -7.69 -5.51 -2.09
N PHE A 19 -6.65 -4.68 -2.33
CA PHE A 19 -5.63 -4.95 -3.34
C PHE A 19 -4.39 -5.53 -2.66
N LEU A 20 -4.06 -6.79 -2.96
CA LEU A 20 -2.80 -7.40 -2.56
C LEU A 20 -1.80 -7.32 -3.72
N ILE A 21 -0.70 -6.60 -3.52
CA ILE A 21 0.33 -6.41 -4.55
C ILE A 21 1.51 -7.33 -4.26
N VAL A 22 1.65 -8.38 -5.06
CA VAL A 22 2.70 -9.41 -4.94
C VAL A 22 3.74 -9.29 -6.05
N GLY A 23 4.93 -9.85 -5.82
CA GLY A 23 6.00 -9.92 -6.83
C GLY A 23 7.40 -9.81 -6.22
N VAL A 24 8.42 -10.00 -7.06
CA VAL A 24 9.85 -9.95 -6.68
C VAL A 24 10.31 -8.53 -6.32
N ASN A 25 11.57 -8.35 -5.89
CA ASN A 25 12.14 -7.04 -5.58
C ASN A 25 12.46 -6.24 -6.87
N GLY A 26 12.20 -4.93 -6.87
CA GLY A 26 12.46 -4.05 -8.02
C GLY A 26 11.32 -3.72 -9.03
N PRO A 27 10.22 -4.47 -9.19
CA PRO A 27 9.21 -4.23 -10.25
C PRO A 27 8.23 -3.09 -9.92
N GLY A 28 8.48 -2.32 -8.85
CA GLY A 28 7.68 -1.13 -8.52
C GLY A 28 6.44 -1.36 -7.65
N LYS A 29 6.34 -2.45 -6.90
CA LYS A 29 5.17 -2.75 -6.02
C LYS A 29 4.73 -1.58 -5.13
N THR A 30 5.67 -1.01 -4.37
CA THR A 30 5.41 0.12 -3.47
C THR A 30 4.90 1.35 -4.23
N THR A 31 5.50 1.63 -5.39
CA THR A 31 5.10 2.73 -6.26
C THR A 31 3.71 2.50 -6.84
N THR A 32 3.39 1.27 -7.25
CA THR A 32 2.06 0.90 -7.74
C THR A 32 1.01 1.04 -6.64
N ALA A 33 1.31 0.61 -5.40
CA ALA A 33 0.43 0.81 -4.25
C ALA A 33 0.10 2.30 -4.03
N ALA A 34 1.12 3.16 -4.09
CA ALA A 34 0.96 4.61 -3.94
C ALA A 34 0.14 5.22 -5.09
N LYS A 35 0.39 4.81 -6.34
CA LYS A 35 -0.38 5.26 -7.51
C LYS A 35 -1.86 4.90 -7.40
N LEU A 36 -2.17 3.66 -7.00
CA LEU A 36 -3.55 3.22 -6.78
C LEU A 36 -4.21 4.00 -5.64
N ALA A 37 -3.50 4.22 -4.54
CA ALA A 37 -4.03 4.99 -3.42
C ALA A 37 -4.36 6.44 -3.81
N ASN A 38 -3.48 7.09 -4.57
CA ASN A 38 -3.72 8.44 -5.07
C ASN A 38 -4.91 8.49 -6.05
N TYR A 39 -4.98 7.53 -6.98
CA TYR A 39 -6.07 7.43 -7.93
C TYR A 39 -7.43 7.28 -7.23
N TYR A 40 -7.59 6.31 -6.34
CA TYR A 40 -8.86 6.13 -5.63
C TYR A 40 -9.19 7.27 -4.67
N LYS A 41 -8.18 7.89 -4.04
CA LYS A 41 -8.41 9.10 -3.24
C LYS A 41 -8.91 10.27 -4.10
N SER A 42 -8.35 10.48 -5.29
CA SER A 42 -8.83 11.53 -6.22
C SER A 42 -10.26 11.29 -6.70
N MET A 43 -10.75 10.05 -6.64
CA MET A 43 -12.15 9.70 -6.89
C MET A 43 -13.07 9.85 -5.65
N GLY A 44 -12.57 10.45 -4.56
CA GLY A 44 -13.33 10.63 -3.32
C GLY A 44 -13.53 9.34 -2.50
N ARG A 45 -12.77 8.27 -2.77
CA ARG A 45 -12.87 7.03 -1.99
C ARG A 45 -12.04 7.12 -0.71
N SER A 46 -12.52 6.47 0.35
CA SER A 46 -11.71 6.20 1.55
C SER A 46 -10.68 5.13 1.24
N VAL A 47 -9.40 5.43 1.49
CA VAL A 47 -8.27 4.56 1.18
C VAL A 47 -7.37 4.42 2.40
N ILE A 48 -6.92 3.20 2.65
CA ILE A 48 -5.90 2.86 3.65
C ILE A 48 -4.76 2.15 2.93
N LEU A 49 -3.52 2.58 3.19
CA LEU A 49 -2.32 1.86 2.80
C LEU A 49 -1.91 0.91 3.94
N VAL A 50 -1.50 -0.31 3.59
CA VAL A 50 -1.02 -1.31 4.54
C VAL A 50 0.42 -1.71 4.18
N GLY A 51 1.35 -1.47 5.10
CA GLY A 51 2.74 -1.88 4.98
C GLY A 51 2.93 -3.34 5.36
N ALA A 52 2.71 -4.24 4.39
CA ALA A 52 2.88 -5.69 4.56
C ALA A 52 4.29 -6.22 4.19
N ASP A 53 5.15 -5.40 3.57
CA ASP A 53 6.56 -5.73 3.32
C ASP A 53 7.37 -5.49 4.60
N THR A 54 7.46 -6.52 5.46
CA THR A 54 8.12 -6.44 6.78
C THR A 54 9.62 -6.73 6.74
N TYR A 55 10.13 -7.28 5.64
CA TYR A 55 11.55 -7.61 5.48
C TYR A 55 12.37 -6.39 5.04
N ARG A 56 11.81 -5.53 4.19
CA ARG A 56 12.54 -4.41 3.58
C ARG A 56 12.16 -3.10 4.26
N ALA A 57 12.91 -2.72 5.30
CA ALA A 57 12.69 -1.48 6.04
C ALA A 57 12.57 -0.24 5.13
N ALA A 58 13.39 -0.15 4.09
CA ALA A 58 13.33 0.94 3.11
C ALA A 58 11.99 1.00 2.33
N ALA A 59 11.35 -0.14 2.07
CA ALA A 59 10.05 -0.17 1.41
C ALA A 59 8.97 0.44 2.33
N LEU A 60 9.05 0.21 3.64
CA LEU A 60 8.13 0.79 4.61
C LEU A 60 8.31 2.31 4.73
N GLU A 61 9.55 2.80 4.81
CA GLU A 61 9.82 4.24 4.84
C GLU A 61 9.36 4.94 3.55
N GLN A 62 9.57 4.31 2.39
CA GLN A 62 9.04 4.82 1.13
C GLN A 62 7.51 4.88 1.13
N LEU A 63 6.83 3.84 1.64
CA LEU A 63 5.38 3.81 1.73
C LEU A 63 4.83 4.88 2.70
N LYS A 64 5.54 5.17 3.79
CA LYS A 64 5.24 6.25 4.75
C LYS A 64 5.33 7.64 4.12
N ILE A 65 6.34 7.87 3.29
CA ILE A 65 6.46 9.13 2.53
C ILE A 65 5.26 9.28 1.59
N TRP A 66 4.89 8.22 0.86
CA TRP A 66 3.74 8.25 -0.04
C TRP A 66 2.43 8.46 0.69
N SER A 67 2.20 7.76 1.81
CA SER A 67 0.97 7.92 2.59
C SER A 67 0.80 9.35 3.10
N SER A 68 1.90 9.98 3.55
CA SER A 68 1.92 11.38 3.98
C SER A 68 1.61 12.32 2.81
N ARG A 69 2.30 12.17 1.68
CA ARG A 69 2.10 13.00 0.47
C ARG A 69 0.68 12.92 -0.09
N ILE A 70 0.12 11.72 -0.13
CA ILE A 70 -1.24 11.50 -0.63
C ILE A 70 -2.26 11.90 0.45
N GLY A 71 -1.90 11.90 1.72
CA GLY A 71 -2.78 12.16 2.86
C GLY A 71 -3.75 11.00 3.11
N VAL A 72 -3.26 9.76 3.08
CA VAL A 72 -4.02 8.55 3.42
C VAL A 72 -3.45 7.90 4.67
N ARG A 73 -4.30 7.19 5.42
CA ARG A 73 -3.86 6.45 6.61
C ARG A 73 -2.93 5.31 6.19
N LEU A 74 -1.80 5.18 6.90
CA LEU A 74 -0.91 4.03 6.80
C LEU A 74 -1.05 3.14 8.04
N VAL A 75 -1.30 1.86 7.83
CA VAL A 75 -1.22 0.81 8.85
C VAL A 75 0.07 0.03 8.62
N ARG A 76 0.88 -0.17 9.66
CA ARG A 76 2.15 -0.89 9.57
C ARG A 76 2.50 -1.54 10.90
N ALA A 77 3.26 -2.63 10.86
CA ALA A 77 3.91 -3.18 12.04
C ALA A 77 4.98 -2.20 12.56
N ASN A 78 5.12 -2.10 13.88
CA ASN A 78 6.13 -1.23 14.49
C ASN A 78 7.49 -1.93 14.46
N LEU A 79 8.26 -1.76 13.38
CA LEU A 79 9.53 -2.46 13.15
C LEU A 79 10.60 -2.18 14.24
N GLN A 80 10.50 -1.06 14.98
CA GLN A 80 11.39 -0.76 16.11
C GLN A 80 11.24 -1.76 17.27
N ARG A 81 10.06 -2.38 17.41
CA ARG A 81 9.79 -3.35 18.48
C ARG A 81 10.38 -4.74 18.19
N ILE A 82 10.85 -4.98 16.96
CA ILE A 82 11.39 -6.27 16.53
C ILE A 82 12.91 -6.35 16.75
N HIS A 83 13.57 -5.21 16.99
CA HIS A 83 15.00 -5.11 17.31
C HIS A 83 15.27 -4.90 18.81
N GLN A 84 14.26 -5.07 19.67
CA GLN A 84 14.47 -5.16 21.12
C GLN A 84 14.44 -6.65 21.49
N PRO A 85 15.57 -7.37 21.41
CA PRO A 85 15.64 -8.69 22.01
C PRO A 85 15.50 -8.46 23.51
N TYR A 86 14.39 -8.92 24.09
CA TYR A 86 14.14 -9.09 25.52
C TYR A 86 15.08 -8.30 26.46
N LEU A 87 14.74 -7.03 26.72
CA LEU A 87 15.09 -6.33 27.96
C LEU A 87 13.81 -5.77 28.56
#